data_AF-A0A8B6M0U3-F1
#
_entry.id   AF-A0A8B6M0U3-F1
#
_cell.length_a   1.000
_cell.length_b   1.000
_cell.length_c   1.000
_cell.angle_alpha   90.00
_cell.angle_beta   90.00
_cell.angle_gamma   90.00
#
_symmetry.space_group_name_H-M   'P 1'
#
loop_
_entity.id
_entity.type
_entity.pdbx_description
1 polymer ?
#
loop_
_entity_poly.entity_id
_entity_poly.type
_entity_poly.pdbx_seq_one_letter_code
_entity_poly.pdbx_strand_id
1 'polypeptide(L)' 'MTGQPCFVRVTGTRDARFVEFEFAIGDPELAVELVLQFDQFREFCARHEVRHLTTEEGARLDFERMKWRYGAPGIDH' A
#
# COMPACT_ATOMS: atom_id res chain seq x y z
N MET A 1 -4.54 17.27 -10.70
CA MET A 1 -4.50 16.36 -9.54
C MET A 1 -3.14 16.53 -8.92
N THR A 2 -3.06 16.75 -7.61
CA THR A 2 -1.82 17.12 -6.91
C THR A 2 -0.68 16.17 -7.29
N GLY A 3 0.51 16.69 -7.60
CA GLY A 3 1.67 15.92 -8.06
C GLY A 3 2.29 15.02 -6.99
N GLN A 4 1.46 14.42 -6.13
CA GLN A 4 1.88 13.52 -5.08
C GLN A 4 1.99 12.10 -5.65
N PRO A 5 3.09 11.37 -5.37
CA PRO A 5 3.26 10.02 -5.85
C PRO A 5 2.20 9.10 -5.25
N CYS A 6 1.60 8.26 -6.08
CA CYS A 6 0.68 7.22 -5.63
C CYS A 6 1.43 5.89 -5.57
N PHE A 7 1.18 5.09 -4.54
CA PHE A 7 1.84 3.80 -4.34
C PHE A 7 0.80 2.68 -4.28
N VAL A 8 1.14 1.53 -4.84
CA VAL A 8 0.32 0.31 -4.78
C VAL A 8 1.17 -0.86 -4.33
N ARG A 9 0.62 -1.68 -3.43
CA ARG A 9 1.17 -2.99 -3.06
C ARG A 9 0.08 -4.05 -3.16
N VAL A 10 0.27 -5.07 -3.97
CA VAL A 10 -0.64 -6.21 -4.01
C VAL A 10 -0.36 -7.09 -2.79
N THR A 11 -1.39 -7.35 -1.99
CA THR A 11 -1.31 -8.17 -0.77
C THR A 11 -1.85 -9.58 -0.98
N GLY A 12 -2.70 -9.76 -1.99
CA GLY A 12 -3.27 -11.08 -2.29
C GLY A 12 -4.22 -11.08 -3.48
N THR A 13 -4.84 -12.22 -3.71
CA THR A 13 -5.91 -12.39 -4.69
C THR A 13 -7.00 -13.27 -4.11
N ARG A 14 -8.28 -12.91 -4.33
CA ARG A 14 -9.43 -13.72 -3.91
C ARG A 14 -10.13 -14.36 -5.09
N ASP A 15 -10.40 -15.66 -4.95
CA ASP A 15 -11.09 -16.51 -5.94
C ASP A 15 -10.55 -16.39 -7.37
N ALA A 16 -9.27 -15.99 -7.54
CA ALA A 16 -8.69 -15.63 -8.84
C ALA A 16 -9.53 -14.62 -9.66
N ARG A 17 -10.39 -13.83 -9.00
CA ARG A 17 -11.25 -12.80 -9.63
C ARG A 17 -10.97 -11.40 -9.10
N PHE A 18 -10.48 -11.31 -7.87
CA PHE A 18 -10.21 -10.05 -7.19
C PHE A 18 -8.74 -9.94 -6.80
N VAL A 19 -8.23 -8.73 -6.84
CA VAL A 19 -6.92 -8.31 -6.35
C VAL A 19 -7.13 -7.58 -5.04
N GLU A 20 -6.49 -8.08 -3.98
CA GLU A 20 -6.37 -7.38 -2.70
C GLU A 20 -5.08 -6.56 -2.76
N PHE A 21 -5.17 -5.27 -2.50
CA PHE A 21 -4.03 -4.37 -2.56
C PHE A 21 -4.18 -3.21 -1.60
N GLU A 22 -3.05 -2.64 -1.21
CA GLU A 22 -2.99 -1.37 -0.50
C GLU A 22 -2.66 -0.24 -1.46
N PHE A 23 -3.28 0.91 -1.22
CA PHE A 23 -3.08 2.13 -1.99
C PHE A 23 -2.74 3.30 -1.06
N ALA A 24 -1.72 4.07 -1.43
CA ALA A 24 -1.29 5.23 -0.67
C ALA A 24 -1.03 6.44 -1.58
N ILE A 25 -1.20 7.65 -1.04
CA ILE A 25 -0.93 8.91 -1.74
C ILE A 25 0.06 9.72 -0.93
N GLY A 26 1.18 10.10 -1.54
CA GLY A 26 2.25 10.89 -0.92
C GLY A 26 3.13 10.05 0.00
N ASP A 27 2.55 9.36 0.97
CA ASP A 27 3.26 8.57 1.97
C ASP A 27 2.82 7.08 1.91
N PRO A 28 3.72 6.14 1.56
CA PRO A 28 3.40 4.72 1.51
C PRO A 28 3.07 4.08 2.88
N GLU A 29 3.42 4.72 4.00
CA GLU A 29 3.00 4.29 5.33
C GLU A 29 1.51 4.59 5.60
N LEU A 30 0.92 5.59 4.92
CA LEU A 30 -0.49 5.94 5.04
C LEU A 30 -1.31 5.34 3.90
N ALA A 31 -1.53 4.03 3.97
CA ALA A 31 -2.24 3.26 2.96
C ALA A 31 -3.65 2.85 3.38
N VAL A 32 -4.54 2.69 2.40
CA VAL A 32 -5.86 2.07 2.55
C VAL A 32 -5.88 0.70 1.87
N GLU A 33 -6.51 -0.29 2.51
CA GLU A 33 -6.73 -1.61 1.93
C GLU A 33 -7.95 -1.60 1.01
N LEU A 34 -7.79 -2.11 -0.21
CA LEU A 34 -8.80 -2.12 -1.25
C LEU A 34 -8.86 -3.50 -1.92
N VAL A 35 -10.03 -3.82 -2.47
CA VAL A 35 -10.26 -5.04 -3.24
C VAL A 35 -11.01 -4.69 -4.51
N LEU A 36 -10.45 -5.02 -5.67
CA LEU A 36 -11.04 -4.76 -6.98
C LEU A 36 -10.92 -5.97 -7.90
N GLN A 37 -11.73 -6.04 -8.95
CA GLN A 37 -11.50 -7.02 -10.02
C GLN A 37 -10.22 -6.69 -10.79
N PHE A 38 -9.61 -7.68 -11.45
CA PHE A 38 -8.35 -7.49 -12.19
C PHE A 38 -8.39 -6.36 -13.21
N ASP A 39 -9.46 -6.23 -14.00
CA ASP A 39 -9.57 -5.18 -15.02
C ASP A 39 -9.68 -3.79 -14.38
N GLN A 40 -10.50 -3.67 -13.33
CA GLN A 40 -10.67 -2.43 -12.56
C GLN A 40 -9.38 -2.02 -11.86
N PHE A 41 -8.63 -2.98 -11.32
CA PHE A 41 -7.32 -2.73 -10.72
C PHE A 41 -6.34 -2.16 -11.73
N ARG A 42 -6.28 -2.72 -12.95
CA ARG A 42 -5.43 -2.20 -14.03
C ARG A 42 -5.81 -0.78 -14.44
N GLU A 43 -7.10 -0.50 -14.60
CA GLU A 43 -7.59 0.86 -14.90
C GLU A 43 -7.28 1.84 -13.77
N PHE A 44 -7.43 1.40 -12.52
CA PHE A 44 -7.09 2.17 -11.33
C PHE A 44 -5.60 2.55 -11.31
N CYS A 45 -4.71 1.57 -11.51
CA CYS A 45 -3.27 1.80 -11.60
C CYS A 45 -2.90 2.81 -12.69
N ALA A 46 -3.53 2.71 -13.86
CA ALA A 46 -3.29 3.63 -14.98
C ALA A 46 -3.78 5.05 -14.69
N ARG A 47 -4.96 5.19 -14.06
CA ARG A 47 -5.55 6.50 -13.75
C ARG A 47 -4.77 7.27 -12.68
N HIS A 48 -4.19 6.55 -11.71
CA HIS A 48 -3.48 7.13 -10.58
C HIS A 48 -1.95 7.15 -10.77
N GLU A 49 -1.44 6.72 -11.94
CA GLU A 49 0.00 6.70 -12.27
C GLU A 49 0.84 6.08 -11.14
N VAL A 50 0.39 4.93 -10.64
CA VAL A 50 0.90 4.36 -9.39
C VAL A 50 2.30 3.76 -9.56
N ARG A 51 3.13 3.87 -8.51
CA ARG A 51 4.37 3.11 -8.36
C ARG A 51 4.08 1.84 -7.57
N HIS A 52 4.40 0.69 -8.16
CA HIS A 52 4.34 -0.58 -7.44
C HIS A 52 5.48 -0.67 -6.43
N LEU A 53 5.14 -0.94 -5.17
CA LEU A 53 6.12 -1.20 -4.13
C LEU A 53 6.76 -2.58 -4.37
N THR A 54 8.08 -2.65 -4.20
CA THR A 54 8.76 -3.94 -4.22
C THR A 54 8.43 -4.75 -2.96
N THR A 55 8.70 -6.06 -3.01
CA THR A 55 8.55 -6.92 -1.83
C THR A 55 9.38 -6.43 -0.64
N GLU A 56 10.60 -5.94 -0.89
CA GLU A 56 11.48 -5.39 0.16
C GLU A 56 10.95 -4.08 0.74
N GLU A 57 10.42 -3.18 -0.10
CA GLU A 57 9.77 -1.95 0.36
C GLU A 57 8.52 -2.26 1.19
N GLY A 58 7.70 -3.22 0.75
CA GLY A 58 6.54 -3.71 1.48
C GLY A 58 6.93 -4.26 2.86
N ALA A 59 7.91 -5.15 2.92
CA ALA A 59 8.36 -5.75 4.17
C ALA A 59 8.89 -4.70 5.17
N ARG A 60 9.59 -3.67 4.68
CA ARG A 60 10.02 -2.55 5.50
C ARG A 60 8.82 -1.77 6.07
N LEU A 61 7.82 -1.47 5.25
CA LEU A 61 6.61 -0.78 5.71
C LEU A 61 5.82 -1.61 6.75
N ASP A 62 5.79 -2.93 6.62
CA ASP A 62 5.17 -3.82 7.61
C ASP A 62 5.89 -3.76 8.95
N PHE A 63 7.24 -3.79 8.93
CA PHE A 63 8.06 -3.65 10.12
C PHE A 63 7.87 -2.28 10.79
N GLU A 64 7.83 -1.20 10.00
CA GLU A 64 7.57 0.14 10.52
C GLU A 64 6.20 0.24 11.19
N ARG A 65 5.14 -0.28 10.56
CA ARG A 65 3.78 -0.36 11.15
C ARG A 65 3.72 -1.17 12.43
N MET A 66 4.49 -2.25 12.55
CA MET A 66 4.58 -3.02 13.79
C MET A 66 5.09 -2.18 14.97
N LYS A 67 6.05 -1.27 14.76
CA LYS A 67 6.56 -0.38 15.82
C LYS A 67 5.44 0.48 16.43
N TRP A 68 4.54 0.98 15.58
CA TRP A 68 3.39 1.78 16.00
C TRP A 68 2.27 0.96 16.65
N ARG A 69 2.13 -0.33 16.27
CA ARG A 69 1.12 -1.24 16.85
C ARG A 69 1.45 -1.70 18.27
N TYR A 70 2.73 -1.76 18.63
CA TYR A 70 3.19 -2.21 19.94
C TYR A 70 3.47 -1.09 20.94
N GLY A 71 3.24 0.18 20.56
CA GLY A 71 3.31 1.31 21.49
C GLY A 71 4.56 1.28 22.36
N ALA A 72 5.75 1.20 21.75
CA ALA A 72 6.94 1.61 22.47
C ALA A 72 6.94 3.15 22.45
N PRO A 73 6.49 3.85 23.52
CA PRO A 73 6.81 5.26 23.63
C PRO A 73 8.32 5.38 23.44
N GLY A 74 8.73 6.37 22.65
CA GLY A 74 10.15 6.68 22.49
C GLY A 74 10.80 6.71 23.86
N ILE A 75 11.87 5.95 24.02
CA ILE A 75 12.70 6.03 25.21
C ILE A 75 13.31 7.43 25.15
N ASP A 76 12.75 8.34 25.95
CA ASP A 76 13.29 9.67 26.19
C ASP A 76 14.66 9.47 26.86
N HIS A 77 15.72 10.02 26.24
CA HIS A 77 17.08 10.02 26.78
C HIS A 77 17.42 11.42 27.28
#